data_AF-A0A946MDG1-F1
#
_entry.id   AF-A0A946MDG1-F1
#
_cell.length_a   1.000
_cell.length_b   1.000
_cell.length_c   1.000
_cell.angle_alpha   90.00
_cell.angle_beta   90.00
_cell.angle_gamma   90.00
#
_symmetry.space_group_name_H-M   'P 1'
#
loop_
_entity.id
_entity.type
_entity.pdbx_description
1 polymer ?
#
loop_
_entity_poly.entity_id
_entity_poly.type
_entity_poly.pdbx_seq_one_letter_code
_entity_poly.pdbx_strand_id
1 'polypeptide(L)'
;RSKQAYYNVEILERTVLAGGVEYRMAVELKENVPVGYLKDYLIIVTNDPLNREIQLPLSGKASAPVTLSPAALLLGIVSPDDSIKKRLILRGTESFSITSIRCNHDGVSFESSPKPVANSNAPKKLHIIPVAFQAGPAMEKVQATITVEVEMESGQTIVLTCPLSATVE
;
A
#
# COMPACT_ATOMS: atom_id res chain seq x y z
N ARG A 1 17.13 22.20 4.25
CA ARG A 1 17.42 21.22 3.16
C ARG A 1 17.38 19.80 3.73
N SER A 2 16.69 18.85 3.08
CA SER A 2 16.78 17.41 3.41
C SER A 2 17.78 16.75 2.46
N LYS A 3 18.43 15.65 2.89
CA LYS A 3 19.25 14.80 2.02
C LYS A 3 18.40 13.94 1.08
N GLN A 4 17.11 13.77 1.37
CA GLN A 4 16.20 12.91 0.63
C GLN A 4 15.13 13.75 -0.06
N ALA A 5 14.75 13.34 -1.26
CA ALA A 5 13.79 14.07 -2.11
C ALA A 5 12.33 13.93 -1.64
N TYR A 6 12.08 13.44 -0.43
CA TYR A 6 10.78 13.03 0.12
C TYR A 6 9.96 14.15 0.76
N TYR A 7 10.55 15.31 0.97
CA TYR A 7 9.91 16.38 1.72
C TYR A 7 9.84 17.66 0.90
N ASN A 8 8.70 18.34 1.00
CA ASN A 8 8.64 19.76 0.72
C ASN A 8 8.77 20.50 2.05
N VAL A 9 9.60 21.54 2.11
CA VAL A 9 9.89 22.26 3.35
C VAL A 9 9.81 23.74 3.07
N GLU A 10 8.96 24.42 3.83
CA GLU A 10 8.72 25.85 3.70
C GLU A 10 8.77 26.54 5.07
N ILE A 11 9.27 27.78 5.09
CA ILE A 11 9.14 28.66 6.25
C ILE A 11 7.86 29.45 6.06
N LEU A 12 6.88 29.21 6.93
CA LEU A 12 5.59 29.89 6.89
C LEU A 12 5.68 31.27 7.53
N GLU A 13 6.34 31.38 8.68
CA GLU A 13 6.41 32.61 9.45
C GLU A 13 7.78 32.78 10.10
N ARG A 14 8.15 34.05 10.30
CA ARG A 14 9.31 34.47 11.06
C ARG A 14 8.89 35.58 12.01
N THR A 15 9.12 35.37 13.31
CA THR A 15 8.82 36.34 14.37
C THR A 15 10.10 36.73 15.07
N VAL A 16 10.40 38.03 15.11
CA VAL A 16 11.55 38.56 15.86
C VAL A 16 11.08 38.85 17.29
N LEU A 17 11.79 38.30 18.27
CA LEU A 17 11.50 38.42 19.70
C LEU A 17 12.64 39.19 20.39
N ALA A 18 12.36 39.73 21.57
CA ALA A 18 13.41 40.32 22.41
C ALA A 18 14.37 39.21 22.88
N GLY A 19 15.48 39.03 22.16
CA GLY A 19 16.50 38.01 22.44
C GLY A 19 16.52 36.81 21.50
N GLY A 20 15.71 36.78 20.44
CA GLY A 20 15.72 35.66 19.51
C GLY A 20 14.84 35.82 18.27
N VAL A 21 14.76 34.76 17.50
CA VAL A 21 13.87 34.64 16.35
C VAL A 21 13.15 33.30 16.44
N GLU A 22 11.85 33.32 16.19
CA GLU A 22 11.04 32.12 16.06
C GLU A 22 10.68 31.92 14.59
N TYR A 23 10.66 30.65 14.17
CA TYR A 23 10.24 30.26 12.83
C TYR A 23 9.13 29.22 12.92
N ARG A 24 8.05 29.42 12.15
CA ARG A 24 7.09 28.37 11.88
C ARG A 24 7.41 27.75 10.53
N MET A 25 7.57 26.44 10.50
CA MET A 25 7.92 25.70 9.29
C MET A 25 6.85 24.66 8.98
N ALA A 26 6.53 24.50 7.69
CA ALA A 26 5.76 23.38 7.19
C ALA A 26 6.70 22.33 6.62
N VAL A 27 6.46 21.07 6.98
CA VAL A 27 7.14 19.90 6.39
C VAL A 27 6.06 18.99 5.84
N GLU A 28 6.02 18.88 4.53
CA GLU A 28 5.05 18.07 3.82
C GLU A 28 5.75 16.82 3.25
N LEU A 29 5.12 15.67 3.43
CA LEU A 29 5.60 14.40 2.91
C LEU A 29 5.11 14.23 1.46
N LYS A 30 6.02 14.00 0.53
CA LYS A 30 5.68 13.79 -0.88
C LYS A 30 5.14 12.39 -1.14
N GLU A 31 4.43 12.24 -2.26
CA GLU A 31 3.82 10.97 -2.70
C GLU A 31 4.86 9.88 -3.03
N ASN A 32 6.10 10.25 -3.35
CA ASN A 32 7.16 9.31 -3.72
C ASN A 32 7.87 8.65 -2.52
N VAL A 33 7.34 8.82 -1.32
CA VAL A 33 7.92 8.21 -0.11
C VAL A 33 7.66 6.71 -0.10
N PRO A 34 8.70 5.89 0.07
CA PRO A 34 8.52 4.45 0.17
C PRO A 34 7.76 4.09 1.44
N VAL A 35 6.90 3.07 1.35
CA VAL A 35 6.21 2.48 2.50
C VAL A 35 7.26 1.94 3.49
N GLY A 36 7.08 2.25 4.77
CA GLY A 36 7.98 1.80 5.82
C GLY A 36 8.28 2.88 6.85
N TYR A 37 9.32 2.64 7.65
CA TYR A 37 9.79 3.59 8.65
C TYR A 37 10.67 4.65 8.00
N LEU A 38 10.40 5.90 8.34
CA LEU A 38 11.14 7.06 7.92
C LEU A 38 11.97 7.56 9.09
N LYS A 39 13.28 7.70 8.90
CA LYS A 39 14.20 8.35 9.83
C LYS A 39 15.14 9.22 9.01
N ASP A 40 15.08 10.52 9.21
CA ASP A 40 15.90 11.50 8.49
C ASP A 40 16.22 12.72 9.37
N TYR A 41 16.99 13.67 8.82
CA TYR A 41 17.26 14.97 9.43
C TYR A 41 17.05 16.08 8.41
N LEU A 42 16.33 17.14 8.81
CA LEU A 42 16.36 18.41 8.11
C LEU A 42 17.55 19.22 8.59
N ILE A 43 18.33 19.76 7.65
CA ILE A 43 19.39 20.71 7.94
C ILE A 43 18.84 22.12 7.75
N ILE A 44 18.72 22.86 8.84
CA ILE A 44 18.39 24.28 8.83
C ILE A 44 19.70 25.05 8.76
N VAL A 45 19.88 25.83 7.70
CA VAL A 45 21.05 26.70 7.54
C VAL A 45 20.68 28.07 8.09
N THR A 46 21.46 28.56 9.05
CA THR A 46 21.22 29.84 9.70
C THR A 46 22.38 30.81 9.46
N ASN A 47 22.16 32.08 9.76
CA ASN A 47 23.20 33.10 9.82
C ASN A 47 23.74 33.32 11.24
N ASP A 48 23.41 32.44 12.21
CA ASP A 48 24.00 32.46 13.55
C ASP A 48 25.47 31.99 13.46
N PRO A 49 26.46 32.82 13.85
CA PRO A 49 27.85 32.44 13.78
C PRO A 49 28.20 31.24 14.67
N LEU A 50 27.46 30.99 15.75
CA LEU A 50 27.66 29.86 16.65
C LEU A 50 26.95 28.59 16.17
N ASN A 51 25.82 28.72 15.46
CA ASN A 51 24.96 27.61 15.05
C ASN A 51 24.58 27.66 13.56
N ARG A 52 25.58 27.63 12.68
CA ARG A 52 25.38 27.75 11.21
C ARG A 52 24.49 26.66 10.61
N GLU A 53 24.50 25.48 11.20
CA GLU A 53 23.63 24.36 10.81
C GLU A 53 22.96 23.74 12.04
N ILE A 54 21.64 23.62 12.00
CA ILE A 54 20.84 22.94 13.02
C ILE A 54 20.24 21.69 12.40
N GLN A 55 20.45 20.53 13.03
CA GLN A 55 19.86 19.27 12.61
C GLN A 55 18.53 19.03 13.34
N LEU A 56 17.43 19.00 12.60
CA LEU A 56 16.12 18.68 13.11
C LEU A 56 15.77 17.23 12.75
N PRO A 57 15.74 16.29 13.73
CA PRO A 57 15.38 14.91 13.45
C PRO A 57 13.92 14.80 12.99
N LEU A 58 13.70 13.99 11.95
CA LEU A 58 12.39 13.58 11.47
C LEU A 58 12.23 12.08 11.63
N SER A 59 11.09 11.66 12.14
CA SER A 59 10.73 10.25 12.22
C SER A 59 9.25 10.05 11.90
N GLY A 60 8.93 8.96 11.22
CA GLY A 60 7.56 8.62 10.88
C GLY A 60 7.41 7.20 10.34
N LYS A 61 6.18 6.86 9.95
CA LYS A 61 5.88 5.61 9.25
C LYS A 61 4.94 5.90 8.08
N ALA A 62 5.44 5.76 6.87
CA ALA A 62 4.61 5.75 5.67
C ALA A 62 3.92 4.39 5.55
N SER A 63 2.61 4.38 5.38
CA SER A 63 1.80 3.17 5.23
C SER A 63 1.02 3.24 3.92
N ALA A 64 0.93 2.13 3.21
CA ALA A 64 0.06 2.07 2.03
C ALA A 64 -1.41 2.27 2.46
N PRO A 65 -2.21 3.05 1.72
CA PRO A 65 -3.63 3.25 2.01
C PRO A 65 -4.43 1.95 2.03
N VAL A 66 -4.05 0.98 1.20
CA VAL A 66 -4.57 -0.39 1.22
C VAL A 66 -3.41 -1.37 1.12
N THR A 67 -3.50 -2.45 1.90
CA THR A 67 -2.53 -3.55 1.95
C THR A 67 -3.20 -4.84 1.53
N LEU A 68 -2.45 -5.70 0.84
CA LEU A 68 -2.89 -7.02 0.36
C LEU A 68 -2.06 -8.11 1.03
N SER A 69 -2.72 -9.13 1.55
CA SER A 69 -2.07 -10.26 2.25
C SER A 69 -2.71 -11.59 1.87
N PRO A 70 -1.95 -12.65 1.59
CA PRO A 70 -0.49 -12.68 1.54
C PRO A 70 0.07 -11.91 0.35
N ALA A 71 1.35 -11.52 0.41
CA ALA A 71 2.01 -10.80 -0.69
C ALA A 71 2.14 -11.64 -1.97
N ALA A 72 2.14 -12.97 -1.84
CA ALA A 72 2.05 -13.94 -2.93
C ALA A 72 1.27 -15.18 -2.47
N LEU A 73 0.52 -15.78 -3.39
CA LEU A 73 -0.20 -17.04 -3.21
C LEU A 73 0.61 -18.21 -3.76
N LEU A 74 1.44 -18.79 -2.90
CA LEU A 74 2.24 -19.98 -3.22
C LEU A 74 1.41 -21.23 -2.90
N LEU A 75 0.97 -21.95 -3.93
CA LEU A 75 0.13 -23.14 -3.78
C LEU A 75 0.93 -24.44 -3.69
N GLY A 76 2.19 -24.42 -4.16
CA GLY A 76 3.08 -25.59 -4.13
C GLY A 76 2.77 -26.59 -5.24
N ILE A 77 3.02 -27.86 -4.96
CA ILE A 77 2.73 -28.99 -5.86
C ILE A 77 1.29 -29.43 -5.61
N VAL A 78 0.54 -29.63 -6.69
CA VAL A 78 -0.89 -29.96 -6.68
C VAL A 78 -1.15 -31.07 -7.70
N SER A 79 -2.11 -31.95 -7.42
CA SER A 79 -2.47 -33.01 -8.36
C SER A 79 -3.36 -32.46 -9.46
N PRO A 80 -3.42 -33.10 -10.64
CA PRO A 80 -4.46 -32.85 -11.63
C PRO A 80 -5.85 -32.93 -10.99
N ASP A 81 -6.75 -32.05 -11.42
CA ASP A 81 -8.13 -31.93 -10.91
C ASP A 81 -8.28 -31.48 -9.44
N ASP A 82 -7.18 -31.22 -8.71
CA ASP A 82 -7.26 -30.66 -7.36
C ASP A 82 -7.84 -29.25 -7.36
N SER A 83 -8.58 -28.95 -6.29
CA SER A 83 -9.15 -27.62 -6.03
C SER A 83 -8.62 -27.07 -4.71
N ILE A 84 -7.85 -25.98 -4.78
CA ILE A 84 -7.26 -25.34 -3.60
C ILE A 84 -7.95 -24.03 -3.32
N LYS A 85 -8.41 -23.85 -2.08
CA LYS A 85 -8.96 -22.59 -1.58
C LYS A 85 -7.98 -21.88 -0.65
N LYS A 86 -7.71 -20.60 -0.94
CA LYS A 86 -6.94 -19.68 -0.08
C LYS A 86 -7.74 -18.41 0.14
N ARG A 87 -7.25 -17.53 1.02
CA ARG A 87 -7.88 -16.25 1.32
C ARG A 87 -6.91 -15.13 1.05
N LEU A 88 -7.36 -14.15 0.29
CA LEU A 88 -6.72 -12.86 0.09
C LEU A 88 -7.39 -11.84 1.00
N ILE A 89 -6.61 -11.15 1.82
CA ILE A 89 -7.10 -10.18 2.79
C ILE A 89 -6.63 -8.80 2.33
N LEU A 90 -7.59 -7.91 2.06
CA LEU A 90 -7.32 -6.51 1.80
C LEU A 90 -7.68 -5.69 3.03
N ARG A 91 -6.75 -4.87 3.50
CA ARG A 91 -6.92 -4.01 4.67
C ARG A 91 -6.55 -2.57 4.33
N GLY A 92 -7.51 -1.68 4.50
CA GLY A 92 -7.38 -0.24 4.28
C GLY A 92 -7.19 0.52 5.59
N THR A 93 -6.58 1.69 5.51
CA THR A 93 -6.52 2.66 6.63
C THR A 93 -7.88 3.32 6.86
N GLU A 94 -8.62 3.53 5.77
CA GLU A 94 -10.01 3.96 5.72
C GLU A 94 -10.89 2.92 5.02
N SER A 95 -12.19 3.19 4.94
CA SER A 95 -13.13 2.31 4.28
C SER A 95 -12.95 2.41 2.76
N PHE A 96 -13.06 1.27 2.08
CA PHE A 96 -12.94 1.21 0.62
C PHE A 96 -13.86 0.13 0.05
N SER A 97 -14.06 0.20 -1.26
CA SER A 97 -14.84 -0.76 -2.04
C SER A 97 -13.96 -1.42 -3.09
N ILE A 98 -14.18 -2.71 -3.33
CA ILE A 98 -13.48 -3.43 -4.41
C ILE A 98 -14.29 -3.21 -5.70
N THR A 99 -13.67 -2.58 -6.69
CA THR A 99 -14.30 -2.29 -7.98
C THR A 99 -14.03 -3.38 -9.01
N SER A 100 -12.87 -4.04 -8.93
CA SER A 100 -12.51 -5.14 -9.83
C SER A 100 -11.60 -6.14 -9.14
N ILE A 101 -11.78 -7.42 -9.45
CA ILE A 101 -10.79 -8.47 -9.17
C ILE A 101 -10.70 -9.41 -10.37
N ARG A 102 -9.48 -9.66 -10.82
CA ARG A 102 -9.20 -10.48 -12.00
C ARG A 102 -7.89 -11.27 -11.84
N CYS A 103 -7.79 -12.39 -12.55
CA CYS A 103 -6.57 -13.16 -12.70
C CYS A 103 -6.28 -13.31 -14.20
N ASN A 104 -5.00 -13.43 -14.57
CA ASN A 104 -4.59 -13.75 -15.94
C ASN A 104 -4.51 -15.28 -16.19
N HIS A 105 -5.21 -16.10 -15.40
CA HIS A 105 -5.24 -17.56 -15.53
C HIS A 105 -6.66 -18.08 -15.29
N ASP A 106 -7.19 -18.86 -16.23
CA ASP A 106 -8.60 -19.28 -16.27
C ASP A 106 -8.99 -20.24 -15.14
N GLY A 107 -8.03 -21.03 -14.64
CA GLY A 107 -8.24 -21.91 -13.48
C GLY A 107 -8.43 -21.19 -12.14
N VAL A 108 -8.37 -19.86 -12.09
CA VAL A 108 -8.55 -19.08 -10.85
C VAL A 108 -9.94 -18.45 -10.81
N SER A 109 -10.66 -18.71 -9.73
CA SER A 109 -11.96 -18.09 -9.45
C SER A 109 -11.99 -17.41 -8.09
N PHE A 110 -12.88 -16.42 -7.97
CA PHE A 110 -13.04 -15.61 -6.77
C PHE A 110 -14.47 -15.76 -6.26
N GLU A 111 -14.63 -16.23 -5.03
CA GLU A 111 -15.92 -16.17 -4.37
C GLU A 111 -16.01 -14.77 -3.75
N SER A 112 -16.58 -13.80 -4.47
CA SER A 112 -16.83 -12.50 -3.86
C SER A 112 -17.86 -12.66 -2.73
N SER A 113 -17.43 -12.45 -1.49
CA SER A 113 -18.34 -12.23 -0.38
C SER A 113 -18.68 -10.72 -0.29
N PRO A 114 -19.90 -10.25 -0.66
CA PRO A 114 -20.94 -10.87 -1.50
C PRO A 114 -20.99 -10.27 -2.91
N LYS A 115 -21.64 -11.00 -3.83
CA LYS A 115 -22.22 -10.50 -5.10
C LYS A 115 -22.78 -9.07 -4.97
N PRO A 116 -22.77 -8.25 -6.04
CA PRO A 116 -23.51 -6.99 -6.11
C PRO A 116 -25.02 -7.28 -6.12
N VAL A 117 -25.56 -7.68 -4.97
CA VAL A 117 -26.99 -7.64 -4.67
C VAL A 117 -27.19 -6.30 -4.01
N ALA A 118 -27.59 -5.30 -4.81
CA ALA A 118 -28.31 -4.05 -4.54
C ALA A 118 -28.25 -3.33 -3.16
N ASN A 119 -27.50 -3.78 -2.15
CA ASN A 119 -27.46 -3.29 -0.76
C ASN A 119 -26.29 -3.89 0.07
N SER A 120 -25.17 -4.29 -0.54
CA SER A 120 -24.02 -4.83 0.24
C SER A 120 -22.62 -4.50 -0.29
N ASN A 121 -22.48 -3.47 -1.13
CA ASN A 121 -21.18 -2.85 -1.44
C ASN A 121 -20.89 -1.69 -0.47
N ALA A 122 -21.12 -1.90 0.83
CA ALA A 122 -20.80 -0.88 1.82
C ALA A 122 -19.26 -0.80 1.94
N PRO A 123 -18.67 0.41 1.88
CA PRO A 123 -17.25 0.60 2.12
C PRO A 123 -16.84 -0.05 3.45
N LYS A 124 -15.83 -0.93 3.41
CA LYS A 124 -15.31 -1.61 4.60
C LYS A 124 -13.80 -1.42 4.67
N LYS A 125 -13.26 -1.37 5.88
CA LYS A 125 -11.81 -1.33 6.11
C LYS A 125 -11.12 -2.69 5.89
N LEU A 126 -11.88 -3.78 5.89
CA LEU A 126 -11.36 -5.14 5.77
C LEU A 126 -12.24 -5.93 4.79
N HIS A 127 -11.62 -6.48 3.75
CA HIS A 127 -12.23 -7.40 2.80
C HIS A 127 -11.45 -8.71 2.80
N ILE A 128 -12.17 -9.83 2.84
CA ILE A 128 -11.59 -11.18 2.76
C ILE A 128 -12.16 -11.82 1.51
N ILE A 129 -11.29 -12.15 0.57
CA ILE A 129 -11.65 -12.72 -0.72
C ILE A 129 -11.14 -14.17 -0.77
N PRO A 130 -12.03 -15.17 -0.67
CA PRO A 130 -11.68 -16.53 -1.02
C PRO A 130 -11.25 -16.62 -2.50
N VAL A 131 -10.07 -17.19 -2.71
CA VAL A 131 -9.50 -17.49 -4.02
C VAL A 131 -9.46 -19.00 -4.17
N ALA A 132 -10.09 -19.52 -5.23
CA ALA A 132 -10.05 -20.92 -5.58
C ALA A 132 -9.20 -21.12 -6.84
N PHE A 133 -8.26 -22.04 -6.78
CA PHE A 133 -7.46 -22.49 -7.93
C PHE A 133 -7.86 -23.91 -8.26
N GLN A 134 -8.29 -24.12 -9.51
CA GLN A 134 -8.58 -25.41 -10.10
C GLN A 134 -7.40 -25.83 -10.98
N ALA A 135 -6.73 -26.90 -10.61
CA ALA A 135 -5.68 -27.48 -11.43
C ALA A 135 -6.28 -28.07 -12.71
N GLY A 136 -5.63 -27.80 -13.84
CA GLY A 136 -5.96 -28.45 -15.11
C GLY A 136 -5.41 -29.88 -15.18
N PRO A 137 -5.77 -30.64 -16.22
CA PRO A 137 -5.28 -32.01 -16.42
C PRO A 137 -3.83 -32.06 -16.93
N ALA A 138 -3.25 -30.92 -17.34
CA ALA A 138 -1.90 -30.86 -17.87
C ALA A 138 -0.87 -30.67 -16.74
N MET A 139 0.22 -31.43 -16.80
CA MET A 139 1.38 -31.20 -15.94
C MET A 139 2.07 -29.90 -16.37
N GLU A 140 1.99 -28.87 -15.54
CA GLU A 140 2.53 -27.55 -15.86
C GLU A 140 2.91 -26.73 -14.64
N LYS A 141 3.77 -25.74 -14.86
CA LYS A 141 4.04 -24.70 -13.87
C LYS A 141 3.13 -23.51 -14.14
N VAL A 142 2.21 -23.25 -13.22
CA VAL A 142 1.31 -22.10 -13.28
C VAL A 142 1.98 -20.89 -12.65
N GLN A 143 2.11 -19.80 -13.41
CA GLN A 143 2.49 -18.48 -12.93
C GLN A 143 1.42 -17.48 -13.35
N ALA A 144 0.72 -16.93 -12.37
CA ALA A 144 -0.39 -16.01 -12.59
C ALA A 144 -0.27 -14.79 -11.68
N THR A 145 -1.03 -13.74 -11.99
CA THR A 145 -1.11 -12.51 -11.23
C THR A 145 -2.56 -12.15 -11.02
N ILE A 146 -2.96 -12.09 -9.75
CA ILE A 146 -4.25 -11.55 -9.35
C ILE A 146 -4.11 -10.04 -9.26
N THR A 147 -4.97 -9.31 -9.96
CA THR A 147 -5.06 -7.84 -9.93
C THR A 147 -6.36 -7.44 -9.24
N VAL A 148 -6.27 -6.59 -8.24
CA VAL A 148 -7.42 -6.04 -7.51
C VAL A 148 -7.42 -4.53 -7.64
N GLU A 149 -8.54 -3.97 -8.08
CA GLU A 149 -8.77 -2.53 -8.12
C GLU A 149 -9.72 -2.15 -7.00
N VAL A 150 -9.37 -1.11 -6.26
CA VAL A 150 -10.16 -0.60 -5.14
C VAL A 150 -10.35 0.89 -5.26
N GLU A 151 -11.51 1.35 -4.81
CA GLU A 151 -11.85 2.76 -4.70
C GLU A 151 -11.98 3.12 -3.22
N MET A 152 -11.17 4.10 -2.81
CA MET A 152 -11.15 4.64 -1.46
C MET A 152 -12.32 5.60 -1.25
N GLU A 153 -12.72 5.81 0.00
CA GLU A 153 -13.74 6.81 0.34
C GLU A 153 -13.32 8.25 -0.08
N SER A 154 -12.01 8.51 -0.11
CA SER A 154 -11.42 9.74 -0.67
C SER A 154 -11.55 9.89 -2.20
N GLY A 155 -12.07 8.89 -2.91
CA GLY A 155 -12.17 8.84 -4.37
C GLY A 155 -10.88 8.40 -5.07
N GLN A 156 -9.81 8.12 -4.32
CA GLN A 156 -8.57 7.58 -4.87
C GLN A 156 -8.77 6.13 -5.35
N THR A 157 -8.35 5.82 -6.57
CA THR A 157 -8.29 4.43 -7.07
C THR A 157 -6.90 3.85 -6.85
N ILE A 158 -6.83 2.64 -6.31
CA ILE A 158 -5.57 1.91 -6.07
C ILE A 158 -5.64 0.56 -6.75
N VAL A 159 -4.54 0.16 -7.40
CA VAL A 159 -4.38 -1.15 -8.02
C VAL A 159 -3.36 -1.95 -7.22
N LEU A 160 -3.74 -3.15 -6.79
CA LEU A 160 -2.91 -4.08 -6.03
C LEU A 160 -2.71 -5.35 -6.84
N THR A 161 -1.53 -5.94 -6.75
CA THR A 161 -1.21 -7.21 -7.42
C THR A 161 -0.74 -8.26 -6.42
N CYS A 162 -1.09 -9.52 -6.68
CA CYS A 162 -0.69 -10.68 -5.91
C CYS A 162 -0.25 -11.79 -6.88
N PRO A 163 1.05 -12.10 -6.95
CA PRO A 163 1.54 -13.24 -7.73
C PRO A 163 0.99 -14.55 -7.16
N LEU A 164 0.62 -15.48 -8.04
CA LEU A 164 0.18 -16.83 -7.73
C LEU A 164 1.08 -17.82 -8.47
N SER A 165 1.54 -18.85 -7.75
CA SER A 165 2.34 -19.92 -8.36
C SER A 165 1.91 -21.31 -7.88
N ALA A 166 1.80 -22.25 -8.80
CA ALA A 166 1.55 -23.66 -8.53
C ALA A 166 2.35 -24.54 -9.51
N THR A 167 2.59 -25.79 -9.14
CA THR A 167 3.12 -26.83 -10.04
C THR A 167 2.15 -27.99 -10.04
N VAL A 168 1.62 -28.33 -11.21
CA VAL A 168 0.72 -29.47 -11.40
C VAL A 168 1.57 -30.68 -11.81
N GLU A 169 1.54 -31.76 -11.01
CA GLU A 169 2.29 -33.00 -11.23
C GLU A 169 1.39 -34.23 -11.09
#